data_AF-A0AAN9FDE6-F1
#
_entry.id   AF-A0AAN9FDE6-F1
#
_cell.length_a   1.000
_cell.length_b   1.000
_cell.length_c   1.000
_cell.angle_alpha   90.00
_cell.angle_beta   90.00
_cell.angle_gamma   90.00
#
_symmetry.space_group_name_H-M   'P 1'
#
loop_
_entity.id
_entity.type
_entity.pdbx_description
1 polymer ?
#
loop_
_entity_poly.entity_id
_entity_poly.type
_entity_poly.pdbx_seq_one_letter_code
_entity_poly.pdbx_strand_id
1 'polypeptide(L)'
;MSSRIRNTFAEARKKNVRPNWLQVDIWECLCAHWQTDEYKRIQEVGKANRASEKGGSLHTGGRKTIIDHAQDMAEALNRTVYLDEVFEQTHIKKSSGWVDDRSRMTHIILSMSVYLLV
;
A
#
# COMPACT_ATOMS: atom_id res chain seq x y z
N MET A 1 7.50 9.39 10.18
CA MET A 1 8.88 8.83 10.09
C MET A 1 9.50 9.25 8.76
N SER A 2 10.62 9.97 8.78
CA SER A 2 11.32 10.39 7.56
C SER A 2 11.84 9.19 6.76
N SER A 3 11.72 9.22 5.42
CA SER A 3 12.25 8.19 4.52
C SER A 3 13.75 7.93 4.75
N ARG A 4 14.48 8.97 5.17
CA ARG A 4 15.92 8.91 5.47
C ARG A 4 16.24 7.96 6.61
N ILE A 5 15.47 8.02 7.71
CA ILE A 5 15.71 7.17 8.90
C ILE A 5 15.42 5.71 8.56
N ARG A 6 14.30 5.44 7.88
CA ARG A 6 13.93 4.08 7.45
C ARG A 6 15.00 3.45 6.56
N ASN A 7 15.48 4.20 5.56
CA ASN A 7 16.51 3.72 4.64
C ASN A 7 17.84 3.47 5.36
N THR A 8 18.19 4.33 6.32
CA THR A 8 19.42 4.18 7.10
C THR A 8 19.41 2.87 7.90
N PHE A 9 18.33 2.53 8.60
CA PHE A 9 18.24 1.27 9.34
C PHE A 9 18.17 0.04 8.42
N ALA A 10 17.51 0.14 7.27
CA ALA A 10 17.48 -0.94 6.30
C ALA A 10 18.89 -1.27 5.77
N GLU A 11 19.68 -0.25 5.43
CA GLU A 11 21.07 -0.39 5.00
C GLU A 11 21.97 -0.89 6.12
N ALA A 12 21.83 -0.34 7.33
CA ALA A 12 22.56 -0.77 8.52
C ALA A 12 22.35 -2.26 8.77
N ARG A 13 21.09 -2.73 8.73
CA ARG A 13 20.77 -4.17 8.87
C ARG A 13 21.38 -5.01 7.75
N LYS A 14 21.25 -4.57 6.50
CA LYS A 14 21.76 -5.31 5.33
C LYS A 14 23.28 -5.48 5.37
N LYS A 15 24.00 -4.42 5.76
CA LYS A 15 25.47 -4.41 5.86
C LYS A 15 25.98 -4.90 7.21
N ASN A 16 25.09 -5.07 8.19
CA ASN A 16 25.40 -5.32 9.59
C ASN A 16 26.39 -4.28 10.16
N VAL A 17 26.19 -3.00 9.82
CA VAL A 17 27.04 -1.89 10.26
C VAL A 17 26.20 -0.90 11.07
N ARG A 18 26.63 -0.67 12.32
CA ARG A 18 26.01 0.32 13.21
C ARG A 18 26.21 1.73 12.66
N PRO A 19 25.16 2.56 12.54
CA PRO A 19 25.31 3.98 12.26
C PRO A 19 26.07 4.71 13.38
N ASN A 20 26.99 5.61 13.03
CA ASN A 20 27.85 6.30 14.02
C ASN A 20 27.07 7.05 15.12
N TRP A 21 25.88 7.55 14.79
CA TRP A 21 25.01 8.30 15.71
C TRP A 21 24.16 7.42 16.64
N LEU A 22 24.10 6.11 16.41
CA LEU A 22 23.28 5.18 17.19
C LEU A 22 24.10 4.58 18.33
N GLN A 23 23.60 4.56 19.56
CA GLN A 23 24.33 3.97 20.68
C GLN A 23 24.55 2.45 20.51
N VAL A 24 25.61 1.92 21.12
CA VAL A 24 26.05 0.53 20.94
C VAL A 24 25.05 -0.46 21.53
N ASP A 25 24.58 -0.18 22.74
CA ASP A 25 23.54 -0.95 23.44
C ASP A 25 22.24 -1.03 22.61
N ILE A 26 21.78 0.09 22.05
CA ILE A 26 20.60 0.12 21.19
C ILE A 26 20.81 -0.69 19.91
N TRP A 27 22.00 -0.64 19.32
CA TRP A 27 22.34 -1.44 18.16
C TRP A 27 22.30 -2.95 18.45
N GLU A 28 22.86 -3.37 19.59
CA GLU A 28 22.83 -4.76 20.03
C GLU A 28 21.39 -5.25 20.27
N CYS A 29 20.55 -4.43 20.92
CA CYS A 29 19.12 -4.74 21.09
C CYS A 29 18.40 -4.88 19.74
N LEU A 30 18.68 -4.00 18.77
CA LEU A 30 18.09 -4.09 17.43
C LEU A 30 18.55 -5.35 16.69
N CYS A 31 19.85 -5.67 16.75
CA CYS A 31 20.39 -6.89 16.15
C CYS A 31 19.74 -8.14 16.76
N ALA A 32 19.63 -8.21 18.09
CA ALA A 32 18.96 -9.30 18.78
C ALA A 32 17.49 -9.41 18.35
N HIS A 33 16.76 -8.29 18.31
CA HIS A 33 15.38 -8.25 17.85
C HIS A 33 15.22 -8.72 16.40
N TRP A 34 16.09 -8.29 15.49
CA TRP A 34 16.05 -8.73 14.08
C TRP A 34 16.35 -10.21 13.88
N GLN A 35 17.01 -10.85 14.85
CA GLN A 35 17.26 -12.30 14.81
C GLN A 35 16.09 -13.13 15.32
N THR A 36 15.11 -12.53 16.01
CA THR A 36 13.92 -13.25 16.48
C THR A 36 13.12 -13.83 15.32
N ASP A 37 12.52 -15.00 15.55
CA ASP A 37 11.69 -15.67 14.55
C ASP A 37 10.44 -14.84 14.22
N GLU A 38 9.88 -14.15 15.20
CA GLU A 38 8.76 -13.23 14.99
C GLU A 38 9.11 -12.15 13.98
N TYR A 39 10.26 -11.50 14.15
CA TYR A 39 10.70 -10.45 13.23
C TYR A 39 10.92 -10.98 11.81
N LYS A 40 11.62 -12.12 11.69
CA LYS A 40 11.88 -12.78 10.41
C LYS A 40 10.57 -13.15 9.71
N ARG A 41 9.60 -13.70 10.45
CA ARG A 41 8.26 -14.01 9.93
C ARG A 41 7.55 -12.78 9.40
N ILE A 42 7.52 -11.68 10.17
CA ILE A 42 6.91 -10.41 9.72
C ILE A 42 7.62 -9.87 8.47
N GLN A 43 8.96 -9.98 8.43
CA GLN A 43 9.74 -9.53 7.29
C GLN A 43 9.43 -10.35 6.03
N GLU A 44 9.32 -11.67 6.12
CA GLU A 44 8.98 -12.53 4.97
C GLU A 44 7.55 -12.30 4.49
N VAL A 45 6.58 -12.20 5.40
CA VAL A 45 5.20 -11.83 5.04
C VAL A 45 5.17 -10.47 4.34
N GLY A 46 5.87 -9.46 4.90
CA GLY A 46 5.96 -8.15 4.29
C GLY A 46 6.63 -8.15 2.91
N LYS A 47 7.62 -9.03 2.70
CA LYS A 47 8.28 -9.24 1.40
C LYS A 47 7.33 -9.89 0.40
N ALA A 48 6.64 -10.96 0.79
CA ALA A 48 5.64 -11.63 -0.04
C ALA A 48 4.50 -10.68 -0.43
N ASN A 49 3.99 -9.87 0.51
CA ASN A 49 2.94 -8.90 0.23
C ASN A 49 3.38 -7.83 -0.79
N ARG A 50 4.62 -7.33 -0.70
CA ARG A 50 5.16 -6.37 -1.68
C ARG A 50 5.43 -7.00 -3.04
N ALA A 51 5.82 -8.28 -3.07
CA ALA A 51 6.01 -9.03 -4.31
C ALA A 51 4.69 -9.53 -4.92
N SER A 52 3.57 -9.40 -4.20
CA SER A 52 2.25 -9.83 -4.68
C SER A 52 1.83 -8.97 -5.87
N GLU A 53 1.59 -9.63 -6.99
CA GLU A 53 0.96 -9.07 -8.19
C GLU A 53 -0.58 -9.08 -8.10
N LYS A 54 -1.12 -9.18 -6.88
CA LYS A 54 -2.56 -9.21 -6.59
C LYS A 54 -2.87 -8.45 -5.31
N GLY A 55 -4.08 -7.94 -5.19
CA GLY A 55 -4.62 -7.26 -4.03
C GLY A 55 -4.12 -5.83 -3.84
N GLY A 56 -4.24 -5.31 -2.61
CA GLY A 56 -3.98 -3.91 -2.28
C GLY A 56 -2.53 -3.41 -2.47
N SER A 57 -1.60 -4.28 -2.88
CA SER A 57 -0.26 -3.86 -3.31
C SER A 57 -0.28 -3.10 -4.64
N LEU A 58 -1.31 -3.31 -5.46
CA LEU A 58 -1.39 -2.80 -6.83
C LEU A 58 -2.19 -1.50 -7.00
N HIS A 59 -2.42 -0.74 -5.94
CA HIS A 59 -3.22 0.49 -5.98
C HIS A 59 -2.56 1.60 -6.85
N THR A 60 -3.32 2.21 -7.76
CA THR A 60 -2.81 3.25 -8.68
C THR A 60 -3.20 4.67 -8.30
N GLY A 61 -4.11 4.85 -7.31
CA GLY A 61 -4.58 6.16 -6.84
C GLY A 61 -3.54 7.03 -6.11
N GLY A 62 -2.30 6.56 -5.94
CA GLY A 62 -1.23 7.36 -5.32
C GLY A 62 -1.45 7.66 -3.84
N ARG A 63 -1.02 8.85 -3.38
CA ARG A 63 -1.05 9.27 -1.97
C ARG A 63 -2.39 9.90 -1.54
N LYS A 64 -3.35 10.03 -2.45
CA LYS A 64 -4.69 10.56 -2.13
C LYS A 64 -5.57 9.46 -1.56
N THR A 65 -6.43 9.81 -0.62
CA THR A 65 -7.43 8.88 -0.10
C THR A 65 -8.53 8.67 -1.14
N ILE A 66 -9.31 7.60 -1.00
CA ILE A 66 -10.50 7.35 -1.84
C ILE A 66 -11.51 8.52 -1.72
N ILE A 67 -11.60 9.14 -0.54
CA ILE A 67 -12.49 10.30 -0.31
C ILE A 67 -11.99 11.52 -1.09
N ASP A 68 -10.68 11.80 -1.05
CA ASP A 68 -10.10 12.91 -1.81
C ASP A 68 -10.34 12.71 -3.31
N HIS A 69 -10.15 11.49 -3.82
CA HIS A 69 -10.46 11.17 -5.23
C HIS A 69 -11.94 11.36 -5.55
N ALA A 70 -12.85 10.96 -4.66
CA ALA A 70 -14.28 11.16 -4.87
C ALA A 70 -14.66 12.64 -4.92
N GLN A 71 -14.07 13.47 -4.06
CA GLN A 71 -14.28 14.93 -4.06
C GLN A 71 -13.74 15.56 -5.35
N ASP A 72 -12.49 15.25 -5.72
CA ASP A 72 -11.87 15.76 -6.95
C ASP A 72 -12.70 15.38 -8.20
N MET A 73 -13.22 14.16 -8.26
CA MET A 73 -14.07 13.72 -9.36
C MET A 73 -15.44 14.40 -9.36
N ALA A 74 -16.08 14.56 -8.20
CA ALA A 74 -17.38 15.22 -8.10
C ALA A 74 -17.30 16.68 -8.57
N GLU A 75 -16.22 17.37 -8.21
CA GLU A 75 -15.93 18.73 -8.69
C GLU A 75 -15.68 18.75 -10.20
N ALA A 76 -14.85 17.84 -10.72
CA ALA A 76 -14.52 17.79 -12.14
C ALA A 76 -15.73 17.43 -13.04
N LEU A 77 -16.64 16.58 -12.55
CA LEU A 77 -17.83 16.14 -13.27
C LEU A 77 -19.06 17.01 -12.97
N ASN A 78 -18.98 17.88 -11.96
CA ASN A 78 -20.07 18.70 -11.45
C ASN A 78 -21.34 17.89 -11.12
N ARG A 79 -21.16 16.72 -10.50
CA ARG A 79 -22.24 15.82 -10.07
C ARG A 79 -21.79 14.93 -8.92
N THR A 80 -22.75 14.27 -8.28
CA THR A 80 -22.46 13.15 -7.37
C THR A 80 -21.75 12.02 -8.13
N VAL A 81 -20.75 11.43 -7.50
CA VAL A 81 -20.00 10.26 -8.00
C VAL A 81 -20.35 9.03 -7.19
N TYR A 82 -20.41 7.89 -7.85
CA TYR A 82 -20.68 6.62 -7.19
C TYR A 82 -19.38 5.93 -6.78
N LEU A 83 -19.48 5.05 -5.78
CA LEU A 83 -18.32 4.37 -5.21
C LEU A 83 -17.62 3.47 -6.24
N ASP A 84 -18.36 2.86 -7.16
CA ASP A 84 -17.82 2.02 -8.22
C ASP A 84 -17.02 2.82 -9.25
N GLU A 85 -17.43 4.05 -9.56
CA GLU A 85 -16.68 5.00 -10.41
C GLU A 85 -15.34 5.40 -9.76
N VAL A 86 -15.38 5.74 -8.47
CA VAL A 86 -14.17 6.09 -7.69
C VAL A 86 -13.24 4.89 -7.60
N PHE A 87 -13.81 3.70 -7.38
CA PHE A 87 -13.06 2.45 -7.31
C PHE A 87 -12.39 2.13 -8.65
N GLU A 88 -13.12 2.27 -9.76
CA GLU A 88 -12.60 2.08 -11.11
C GLU A 88 -11.40 3.00 -11.39
N GLN A 89 -11.54 4.30 -11.12
CA GLN A 89 -10.47 5.27 -11.35
C GLN A 89 -9.19 4.94 -10.58
N THR A 90 -9.31 4.40 -9.37
CA THR A 90 -8.19 4.11 -8.47
C THR A 90 -7.58 2.71 -8.65
N HIS A 91 -8.24 1.84 -9.44
CA HIS A 91 -7.85 0.44 -9.67
C HIS A 91 -7.74 0.06 -11.16
N ILE A 92 -7.64 1.06 -12.04
CA ILE A 92 -7.20 0.91 -13.43
C ILE A 92 -5.73 1.32 -13.57
N LYS A 93 -4.98 0.58 -14.39
CA LYS A 93 -3.59 0.88 -14.75
C LYS A 93 -3.56 2.05 -15.73
N LYS A 94 -2.53 2.90 -15.64
CA LYS A 94 -2.29 3.99 -16.60
C LYS A 94 -2.14 3.49 -18.05
N SER A 95 -1.63 2.28 -18.24
CA SER A 95 -1.46 1.63 -19.54
C SER A 95 -2.73 0.96 -20.08
N SER A 96 -3.89 1.16 -19.42
CA SER A 96 -5.17 0.44 -19.59
C SER A 96 -5.26 -0.92 -18.86
N GLY A 97 -6.49 -1.29 -18.50
CA GLY A 97 -6.84 -2.55 -17.81
C GLY A 97 -6.84 -2.49 -16.27
N TRP A 98 -7.55 -3.43 -15.65
CA TRP A 98 -7.61 -3.56 -14.19
C TRP A 98 -6.24 -3.89 -13.60
N VAL A 99 -6.00 -3.42 -12.37
CA VAL A 99 -4.77 -3.74 -11.63
C VAL A 99 -4.64 -5.26 -11.42
N ASP A 100 -5.74 -5.94 -11.10
CA ASP A 100 -5.88 -7.39 -11.05
C ASP A 100 -7.34 -7.85 -11.28
N ASP A 101 -7.55 -9.16 -11.41
CA ASP A 101 -8.89 -9.75 -11.59
C ASP A 101 -9.80 -9.48 -10.39
N ARG A 102 -9.25 -9.38 -9.19
CA ARG A 102 -10.02 -9.11 -7.98
C ARG A 102 -10.65 -7.72 -8.05
N SER A 103 -9.93 -6.72 -8.54
CA SER A 103 -10.43 -5.36 -8.72
C SER A 103 -11.56 -5.34 -9.73
N ARG A 104 -11.43 -6.07 -10.85
CA ARG A 104 -12.54 -6.25 -11.80
C ARG A 104 -13.78 -6.83 -11.11
N MET A 105 -13.62 -7.89 -10.32
CA MET A 105 -14.74 -8.52 -9.61
C MET A 105 -15.36 -7.60 -8.56
N THR A 106 -14.55 -6.87 -7.79
CA THR A 106 -15.02 -5.91 -6.79
C THR A 106 -15.82 -4.79 -7.44
N HIS A 107 -15.37 -4.25 -8.57
CA HIS A 107 -16.14 -3.24 -9.31
C HIS A 107 -17.51 -3.77 -9.75
N ILE A 108 -17.59 -5.00 -10.27
CA ILE A 108 -18.88 -5.62 -10.64
C ILE A 108 -19.81 -5.72 -9.41
N ILE A 109 -19.30 -6.14 -8.26
CA ILE A 109 -20.10 -6.24 -7.03
C ILE A 109 -20.58 -4.86 -6.56
N LEU A 110 -19.70 -3.86 -6.57
CA LEU A 110 -20.03 -2.49 -6.19
C LEU A 110 -21.11 -1.92 -7.12
N SER A 111 -20.95 -2.12 -8.43
CA SER A 111 -21.93 -1.69 -9.43
C SER A 111 -23.28 -2.38 -9.22
N MET A 112 -23.31 -3.70 -9.01
CA MET A 112 -24.55 -4.44 -8.71
C MET A 112 -25.23 -4.02 -7.39
N SER A 113 -24.45 -3.62 -6.39
CA SER A 113 -24.99 -3.18 -5.09
C SER A 113 -25.69 -1.82 -5.17
N VAL A 114 -25.35 -0.99 -6.16
CA VAL A 114 -26.06 0.26 -6.46
C VAL A 114 -27.43 -0.02 -7.08
N TYR A 115 -27.59 -1.13 -7.81
CA TYR A 115 -28.85 -1.51 -8.48
C TYR A 115 -29.84 -2.33 -7.61
N LEU A 116 -29.44 -2.80 -6.43
CA LEU A 116 -30.31 -3.57 -5.52
C LEU A 116 -30.92 -2.74 -4.38
N LEU A 117 -30.68 -1.42 -4.36
CA LEU A 117 -31.23 -0.47 -3.38
C LEU A 117 -32.12 0.61 -4.02
N VAL A 118 -32.64 0.36 -5.23
CA VAL A 118 -33.70 1.15 -5.89
C VAL A 118 -34.93 0.29 -6.11
#